data_AF-A0A3L6NJQ1-F1
#
_entry.id   AF-A0A3L6NJQ1-F1
#
_cell.length_a   1.000
_cell.length_b   1.000
_cell.length_c   1.000
_cell.angle_alpha   90.00
_cell.angle_beta   90.00
_cell.angle_gamma   90.00
#
_symmetry.space_group_name_H-M   'P 1'
#
loop_
_entity.id
_entity.type
_entity.pdbx_description
1 polymer ?
#
loop_
_entity_poly.entity_id
_entity_poly.type
_entity_poly.pdbx_seq_one_letter_code
_entity_poly.pdbx_strand_id
1 'polypeptide(L)'
;MSDELSMHLLTTPLIYRLLSFKASPQRTRIVGTVLSILFTIVMVTHMVMDEFLLHATTFGLGIYVIATRVLKIIPQQVKDPIIRKKFQNMAILGLGFFGFGYIVWLIDEFACRYLTSARHAVGLPFAFLLELHGWWHVFTAIGGYSAVAVIDIVTTGEVTEDPTDTFAWPVPFAASLMSGSSEPVKKG
;
A
#
# COMPACT_ATOMS: atom_id res chain seq x y z
N MET A 1 7.34 12.60 -13.10
CA MET A 1 6.32 11.98 -13.98
C MET A 1 6.30 10.44 -13.97
N SER A 2 7.44 9.74 -14.19
CA SER A 2 7.43 8.26 -14.22
C SER A 2 7.15 7.63 -12.85
N ASP A 3 7.55 8.32 -11.78
CA ASP A 3 7.33 7.89 -10.40
C ASP A 3 5.82 7.87 -10.08
N GLU A 4 5.17 9.01 -10.25
CA GLU A 4 3.74 9.26 -10.07
C GLU A 4 2.88 8.31 -10.91
N LEU A 5 3.27 8.08 -12.18
CA LEU A 5 2.61 7.11 -13.05
C LEU A 5 2.68 5.70 -12.48
N SER A 6 3.83 5.27 -11.96
CA SER A 6 4.02 3.93 -11.38
C SER A 6 3.11 3.69 -10.17
N MET A 7 2.89 4.73 -9.35
CA MET A 7 1.99 4.68 -8.20
C MET A 7 0.52 4.45 -8.61
N HIS A 8 0.09 5.09 -9.71
CA HIS A 8 -1.25 4.86 -10.27
C HIS A 8 -1.40 3.50 -10.97
N LEU A 9 -0.32 3.00 -11.59
CA LEU A 9 -0.27 1.66 -12.16
C LEU A 9 -0.34 0.56 -11.09
N LEU A 10 0.10 0.82 -9.86
CA LEU A 10 -0.11 -0.09 -8.72
C LEU A 10 -1.53 0.01 -8.16
N THR A 11 -2.02 1.23 -7.90
CA THR A 11 -3.27 1.43 -7.16
C THR A 11 -4.52 1.13 -7.99
N THR A 12 -4.53 1.48 -9.27
CA THR A 12 -5.73 1.33 -10.12
C THR A 12 -6.14 -0.14 -10.29
N PRO A 13 -5.23 -1.09 -10.56
CA PRO A 13 -5.57 -2.51 -10.58
C PRO A 13 -6.07 -3.06 -9.24
N LEU A 14 -5.51 -2.59 -8.12
CA LEU A 14 -5.97 -2.99 -6.78
C LEU A 14 -7.40 -2.51 -6.51
N ILE A 15 -7.71 -1.26 -6.87
CA ILE A 15 -9.07 -0.71 -6.78
C ILE A 15 -10.02 -1.51 -7.69
N TYR A 16 -9.61 -1.79 -8.93
CA TYR A 16 -10.39 -2.61 -9.85
C TYR A 16 -10.73 -3.98 -9.26
N ARG A 17 -9.71 -4.66 -8.69
CA ARG A 17 -9.85 -5.97 -8.07
C ARG A 17 -10.81 -5.93 -6.88
N LEU A 18 -10.67 -4.95 -6.00
CA LEU A 18 -11.55 -4.78 -4.83
C LEU A 18 -13.00 -4.42 -5.21
N LEU A 19 -13.21 -3.60 -6.23
CA LEU A 19 -14.54 -3.18 -6.68
C LEU A 19 -15.26 -4.24 -7.53
N SER A 20 -14.51 -5.12 -8.17
CA SER A 20 -15.02 -6.21 -9.00
C SER A 20 -15.16 -7.53 -8.25
N PHE A 21 -14.64 -7.63 -7.02
CA PHE A 21 -14.74 -8.82 -6.20
C PHE A 21 -16.21 -9.22 -5.96
N LYS A 22 -16.56 -10.45 -6.33
CA LYS A 22 -17.94 -11.02 -6.29
C LYS A 22 -18.99 -10.14 -7.01
N ALA A 23 -18.58 -9.32 -7.98
CA ALA A 23 -19.49 -8.50 -8.77
C ALA A 23 -20.03 -9.25 -10.00
N SER A 24 -21.15 -8.77 -10.56
CA SER A 24 -21.67 -9.30 -11.82
C SER A 24 -20.71 -8.99 -12.99
N PRO A 25 -20.75 -9.76 -14.10
CA PRO A 25 -19.91 -9.50 -15.27
C PRO A 25 -20.13 -8.10 -15.85
N GLN A 26 -21.37 -7.60 -15.83
CA GLN A 26 -21.71 -6.26 -16.28
C GLN A 26 -21.04 -5.19 -15.40
N ARG A 27 -21.14 -5.32 -14.07
CA ARG A 27 -20.53 -4.37 -13.13
C ARG A 27 -19.00 -4.38 -13.23
N THR A 28 -18.41 -5.55 -13.37
CA THR A 28 -16.95 -5.71 -13.56
C THR A 28 -16.46 -4.98 -14.81
N ARG A 29 -17.17 -5.11 -15.94
CA ARG A 29 -16.86 -4.36 -17.17
C ARG A 29 -16.99 -2.85 -16.98
N ILE A 30 -18.10 -2.41 -16.37
CA ILE A 30 -18.35 -0.97 -16.12
C ILE A 30 -17.23 -0.38 -15.25
N VAL A 31 -16.87 -1.04 -14.15
CA VAL A 31 -15.80 -0.59 -13.25
C VAL A 31 -14.46 -0.52 -13.99
N GLY A 32 -14.12 -1.55 -14.78
CA GLY A 32 -12.89 -1.57 -15.56
C GLY A 32 -12.82 -0.43 -16.58
N THR A 33 -13.90 -0.20 -17.33
CA THR A 33 -13.99 0.89 -18.30
C THR A 33 -13.87 2.26 -17.63
N VAL A 34 -14.63 2.49 -16.55
CA VAL A 34 -14.60 3.78 -15.82
C VAL A 34 -13.22 4.04 -15.24
N LEU A 35 -12.60 3.06 -14.58
CA LEU A 35 -11.25 3.23 -14.02
C LEU A 35 -10.19 3.47 -15.10
N SER A 36 -10.29 2.80 -16.25
CA SER A 36 -9.34 3.00 -17.36
C SER A 36 -9.46 4.40 -17.96
N ILE A 37 -10.69 4.91 -18.12
CA ILE A 37 -10.93 6.28 -18.59
C ILE A 37 -10.40 7.28 -17.57
N LEU A 38 -10.73 7.13 -16.29
CA LEU A 38 -10.27 8.03 -15.23
C LEU A 38 -8.74 8.04 -15.12
N PHE A 39 -8.10 6.87 -15.11
CA PHE A 39 -6.65 6.75 -15.11
C PHE A 39 -6.03 7.51 -16.30
N THR A 40 -6.56 7.29 -17.50
CA THR A 40 -6.04 7.92 -18.72
C THR A 40 -6.16 9.45 -18.64
N ILE A 41 -7.33 9.97 -18.26
CA ILE A 41 -7.56 11.40 -18.14
C ILE A 41 -6.62 12.00 -17.10
N VAL A 42 -6.59 11.44 -15.88
CA VAL A 42 -5.77 11.96 -14.78
C VAL A 42 -4.28 11.95 -15.15
N MET A 43 -3.78 10.86 -15.73
CA MET A 43 -2.36 10.74 -16.10
C MET A 43 -1.97 11.63 -17.28
N VAL A 44 -2.78 11.70 -18.34
CA VAL A 44 -2.49 12.60 -19.46
C VAL A 44 -2.53 14.06 -18.99
N THR A 45 -3.54 14.45 -18.22
CA THR A 45 -3.65 15.82 -17.68
C THR A 45 -2.46 16.16 -16.78
N HIS A 46 -2.10 15.27 -15.85
CA HIS A 46 -0.94 15.46 -14.97
C HIS A 46 0.36 15.63 -15.78
N MET A 47 0.61 14.76 -16.76
CA MET A 47 1.84 14.79 -17.56
C MET A 47 1.94 15.99 -18.50
N VAL A 48 0.81 16.47 -19.04
CA VAL A 48 0.78 17.61 -19.96
C VAL A 48 0.83 18.95 -19.21
N MET A 49 0.16 19.04 -18.07
CA MET A 49 0.04 20.30 -17.31
C MET A 49 1.06 20.44 -16.19
N ASP A 50 1.87 19.42 -15.93
CA ASP A 50 2.81 19.34 -14.79
C ASP A 50 2.12 19.65 -13.45
N GLU A 51 0.86 19.19 -13.34
CA GLU A 51 -0.04 19.56 -12.25
C GLU A 51 0.06 18.53 -11.12
N PHE A 52 0.80 18.86 -10.07
CA PHE A 52 1.11 17.95 -8.97
C PHE A 52 -0.10 17.61 -8.08
N LEU A 53 -1.02 18.56 -7.86
CA LEU A 53 -2.10 18.39 -6.89
C LEU A 53 -3.12 17.34 -7.32
N LEU A 54 -3.39 17.22 -8.61
CA LEU A 54 -4.27 16.23 -9.22
C LEU A 54 -3.72 14.83 -8.98
N HIS A 55 -2.42 14.61 -9.18
CA HIS A 55 -1.79 13.36 -8.81
C HIS A 55 -1.94 13.08 -7.31
N ALA A 56 -1.50 14.01 -6.45
CA ALA A 56 -1.49 13.80 -5.00
C ALA A 56 -2.90 13.49 -4.44
N THR A 57 -3.91 14.22 -4.89
CA THR A 57 -5.30 14.05 -4.43
C THR A 57 -5.93 12.76 -4.96
N THR A 58 -5.75 12.43 -6.24
CA THR A 58 -6.31 11.21 -6.82
C THR A 58 -5.62 9.96 -6.28
N PHE A 59 -4.31 10.02 -6.06
CA PHE A 59 -3.55 8.96 -5.42
C PHE A 59 -3.99 8.75 -3.97
N GLY A 60 -4.07 9.82 -3.16
CA GLY A 60 -4.56 9.75 -1.78
C GLY A 60 -5.98 9.18 -1.68
N LEU A 61 -6.87 9.59 -2.58
CA LEU A 61 -8.22 9.01 -2.69
C LEU A 61 -8.18 7.51 -3.02
N GLY A 62 -7.30 7.11 -3.94
CA GLY A 62 -7.10 5.71 -4.30
C GLY A 62 -6.69 4.85 -3.11
N ILE A 63 -5.70 5.31 -2.33
CA ILE A 63 -5.25 4.64 -1.10
C ILE A 63 -6.39 4.57 -0.07
N TYR A 64 -7.16 5.64 0.11
CA TYR A 64 -8.33 5.64 0.99
C TYR A 64 -9.39 4.61 0.57
N VAL A 65 -9.69 4.52 -0.72
CA VAL A 65 -10.62 3.51 -1.25
C VAL A 65 -10.08 2.10 -1.02
N ILE A 66 -8.79 1.86 -1.27
CA ILE A 66 -8.15 0.56 -1.03
C ILE A 66 -8.28 0.18 0.45
N ALA A 67 -7.86 1.06 1.37
CA ALA A 67 -7.85 0.80 2.80
C ALA A 67 -9.25 0.50 3.35
N THR A 68 -10.25 1.31 3.00
CA THR A 68 -11.63 1.10 3.47
C THR A 68 -12.26 -0.17 2.90
N ARG A 69 -12.01 -0.47 1.62
CA ARG A 69 -12.56 -1.67 0.96
C ARG A 69 -11.92 -2.95 1.47
N VAL A 70 -10.59 -3.00 1.61
CA VAL A 70 -9.90 -4.21 2.07
C VAL A 70 -10.29 -4.54 3.51
N LEU A 71 -10.34 -3.54 4.40
CA LEU A 71 -10.77 -3.73 5.80
C LEU A 71 -12.22 -4.20 5.92
N LYS A 72 -13.08 -3.84 4.96
CA LYS A 72 -14.46 -4.33 4.87
C LYS A 72 -14.55 -5.76 4.36
N ILE A 73 -13.67 -6.17 3.44
CA ILE A 73 -13.68 -7.51 2.83
C ILE A 73 -13.05 -8.56 3.75
N ILE A 74 -12.00 -8.23 4.51
CA ILE A 74 -11.29 -9.18 5.39
C ILE A 74 -12.27 -9.99 6.28
N PRO A 75 -13.20 -9.38 7.05
CA PRO A 75 -14.14 -10.13 7.89
C PRO A 75 -15.11 -11.03 7.13
N GLN A 76 -15.31 -10.78 5.82
CA GLN A 76 -16.23 -11.55 4.99
C GLN A 76 -15.57 -12.79 4.39
N GLN A 77 -14.24 -12.80 4.26
CA GLN A 77 -13.48 -13.89 3.61
C GLN A 77 -12.64 -14.71 4.57
N VAL A 78 -12.33 -14.16 5.75
CA VAL A 78 -11.57 -14.84 6.80
C VAL A 78 -12.48 -15.10 7.99
N LYS A 79 -12.94 -16.36 8.11
CA LYS A 79 -13.86 -16.81 9.18
C LYS A 79 -13.13 -17.01 10.50
N ASP A 80 -11.89 -17.49 10.46
CA ASP A 80 -11.06 -17.66 11.66
C ASP A 80 -10.71 -16.29 12.27
N PRO A 81 -11.09 -16.02 13.52
CA PRO A 81 -10.84 -14.73 14.17
C PRO A 81 -9.35 -14.41 14.36
N ILE A 82 -8.50 -15.42 14.55
CA ILE A 82 -7.05 -15.25 14.73
C ILE A 82 -6.42 -14.84 13.39
N ILE A 83 -6.71 -15.59 12.33
CA ILE A 83 -6.21 -15.29 10.98
C ILE A 83 -6.74 -13.93 10.52
N ARG A 84 -8.02 -13.64 10.76
CA ARG A 84 -8.63 -12.35 10.44
C ARG A 84 -7.91 -11.20 11.11
N LYS A 85 -7.59 -11.31 12.41
CA LYS A 85 -6.86 -10.29 13.16
C LYS A 85 -5.48 -10.05 12.54
N LYS A 86 -4.76 -11.10 12.12
CA LYS A 86 -3.48 -10.98 11.42
C LYS A 86 -3.60 -10.17 10.14
N PHE A 87 -4.55 -10.49 9.26
CA PHE A 87 -4.77 -9.75 8.01
C PHE A 87 -5.18 -8.28 8.26
N GLN A 88 -6.00 -8.02 9.27
CA GLN A 88 -6.36 -6.65 9.65
C GLN A 88 -5.12 -5.88 10.13
N ASN A 89 -4.30 -6.50 10.97
CA ASN A 89 -3.07 -5.86 11.45
C ASN A 89 -2.08 -5.63 10.32
N MET A 90 -1.93 -6.57 9.37
CA MET A 90 -1.11 -6.39 8.16
C MET A 90 -1.59 -5.22 7.31
N ALA A 91 -2.90 -5.09 7.10
CA ALA A 91 -3.46 -3.96 6.37
C ALA A 91 -3.21 -2.62 7.09
N ILE A 92 -3.35 -2.59 8.43
CA ILE A 92 -3.07 -1.42 9.25
C ILE A 92 -1.58 -1.07 9.24
N LEU A 93 -0.70 -2.07 9.33
CA LEU A 93 0.75 -1.90 9.25
C LEU A 93 1.14 -1.31 7.88
N GLY A 94 0.60 -1.85 6.79
CA GLY A 94 0.83 -1.32 5.45
C GLY A 94 0.38 0.14 5.30
N LEU A 95 -0.78 0.49 5.86
CA LEU A 95 -1.26 1.88 5.92
C LEU A 95 -0.36 2.77 6.79
N GLY A 96 0.15 2.24 7.90
CA GLY A 96 1.11 2.92 8.77
C GLY A 96 2.42 3.23 8.04
N PHE A 97 2.97 2.27 7.30
CA PHE A 97 4.15 2.48 6.46
C PHE A 97 3.91 3.53 5.37
N PHE A 98 2.75 3.48 4.70
CA PHE A 98 2.38 4.49 3.72
C PHE A 98 2.31 5.90 4.35
N GLY A 99 1.62 6.04 5.49
CA GLY A 99 1.51 7.31 6.20
C GLY A 99 2.85 7.82 6.73
N PHE A 100 3.69 6.93 7.26
CA PHE A 100 5.04 7.30 7.70
C PHE A 100 5.90 7.75 6.53
N GLY A 101 5.90 7.00 5.42
CA GLY A 101 6.54 7.42 4.19
C GLY A 101 6.07 8.82 3.79
N TYR A 102 4.77 9.11 3.84
CA TYR A 102 4.23 10.39 3.38
C TYR A 102 4.75 11.55 4.23
N ILE A 103 4.88 11.34 5.54
CA ILE A 103 5.53 12.30 6.43
C ILE A 103 7.00 12.49 6.06
N VAL A 104 7.73 11.40 5.78
CA VAL A 104 9.14 11.47 5.34
C VAL A 104 9.27 12.26 4.03
N TRP A 105 8.39 12.02 3.06
CA TRP A 105 8.34 12.77 1.80
C TRP A 105 8.05 14.26 2.03
N LEU A 106 7.08 14.60 2.89
CA LEU A 106 6.80 15.99 3.25
C LEU A 106 8.03 16.67 3.87
N ILE A 107 8.76 15.98 4.76
CA ILE A 107 9.98 16.52 5.36
C ILE A 107 11.05 16.74 4.29
N ASP A 108 11.21 15.81 3.34
CA ASP A 108 12.14 15.95 2.21
C ASP A 108 11.85 17.22 1.40
N GLU A 109 10.58 17.44 1.05
CA GLU A 109 10.11 18.60 0.30
C GLU A 109 10.43 19.92 1.03
N PHE A 110 10.10 20.01 2.33
CA PHE A 110 10.32 21.23 3.13
C PHE A 110 11.80 21.47 3.48
N ALA A 111 12.57 20.42 3.72
CA ALA A 111 13.96 20.51 4.18
C ALA A 111 14.99 20.28 3.06
N CYS A 112 14.58 20.22 1.79
CA CYS A 112 15.40 19.84 0.64
C CYS A 112 16.77 20.53 0.59
N ARG A 113 16.83 21.86 0.82
CA ARG A 113 18.10 22.61 0.82
C ARG A 113 19.06 22.17 1.94
N TYR A 114 18.52 21.94 3.14
CA TYR A 114 19.29 21.50 4.30
C TYR A 114 19.77 20.07 4.12
N LEU A 115 18.88 19.17 3.68
CA LEU A 115 19.21 17.77 3.41
C LEU A 115 20.27 17.64 2.32
N THR A 116 20.15 18.42 1.24
CA THR A 116 21.15 18.40 0.15
C THR A 116 22.51 18.91 0.61
N SER A 117 22.54 20.00 1.37
CA SER A 117 23.79 20.52 1.94
C SER A 117 24.44 19.53 2.90
N ALA A 118 23.63 18.88 3.75
CA ALA A 118 24.08 17.85 4.67
C ALA A 118 24.60 16.60 3.93
N ARG A 119 23.95 16.17 2.84
CA ARG A 119 24.43 15.07 1.98
C ARG A 119 25.80 15.36 1.40
N HIS A 120 26.02 16.57 0.89
CA HIS A 120 27.34 16.97 0.36
C HIS A 120 28.42 17.04 1.44
N ALA A 121 28.07 17.46 2.65
CA ALA A 121 29.00 17.50 3.77
C ALA A 121 29.36 16.11 4.33
N VAL A 122 28.38 15.22 4.44
CA VAL A 122 28.57 13.86 5.00
C VAL A 122 29.26 12.93 4.00
N GLY A 123 28.92 13.02 2.71
CA GLY A 123 29.48 12.14 1.68
C GLY A 123 29.01 10.68 1.76
N LEU A 124 29.42 9.87 0.79
CA LEU A 124 29.08 8.46 0.74
C LEU A 124 29.91 7.63 1.73
N PRO A 125 29.37 6.53 2.29
CA PRO A 125 28.04 5.96 2.02
C PRO A 125 26.90 6.57 2.85
N PHE A 126 27.22 7.35 3.89
CA PHE A 126 26.23 7.79 4.88
C PHE A 126 25.25 8.87 4.36
N ALA A 127 25.55 9.53 3.25
CA ALA A 127 24.62 10.44 2.57
C ALA A 127 23.28 9.77 2.19
N PHE A 128 23.25 8.44 2.00
CA PHE A 128 22.02 7.69 1.73
C PHE A 128 21.00 7.79 2.88
N LEU A 129 21.45 7.91 4.14
CA LEU A 129 20.56 8.06 5.29
C LEU A 129 19.80 9.40 5.27
N LEU A 130 20.33 10.39 4.56
CA LEU A 130 19.75 11.73 4.40
C LEU A 130 18.91 11.86 3.13
N GLU A 131 18.82 10.79 2.31
CA GLU A 131 18.00 10.75 1.10
C GLU A 131 16.56 10.36 1.45
N LEU A 132 15.84 11.28 2.09
CA LEU A 132 14.49 11.02 2.58
C LEU A 132 13.51 10.68 1.45
N HIS A 133 13.69 11.24 0.25
CA HIS A 133 12.95 10.82 -0.95
C HIS A 133 13.13 9.32 -1.27
N GLY A 134 14.34 8.78 -1.13
CA GLY A 134 14.59 7.34 -1.29
C GLY A 134 13.90 6.51 -0.21
N TRP A 135 13.91 6.98 1.04
CA TRP A 135 13.21 6.32 2.14
C TRP A 135 11.68 6.33 1.97
N TRP A 136 11.11 7.40 1.42
CA TRP A 136 9.70 7.45 1.01
C TRP A 136 9.33 6.26 0.13
N HIS A 137 10.12 5.98 -0.91
CA HIS A 137 9.91 4.84 -1.80
C HIS A 137 10.01 3.50 -1.10
N VAL A 138 10.95 3.34 -0.16
CA VAL A 138 11.06 2.11 0.63
C VAL A 138 9.80 1.87 1.46
N PHE A 139 9.31 2.90 2.18
CA PHE A 139 8.14 2.75 3.03
C PHE A 139 6.84 2.56 2.23
N THR A 140 6.67 3.28 1.12
CA THR A 140 5.50 3.09 0.25
C THR A 140 5.54 1.77 -0.48
N ALA A 141 6.71 1.26 -0.86
CA ALA A 141 6.87 -0.08 -1.43
C ALA A 141 6.47 -1.18 -0.43
N ILE A 142 6.88 -1.05 0.85
CA ILE A 142 6.45 -1.97 1.91
C ILE A 142 4.93 -1.92 2.11
N GLY A 143 4.35 -0.72 2.15
CA GLY A 143 2.90 -0.53 2.26
C GLY A 143 2.13 -1.10 1.07
N GLY A 144 2.61 -0.83 -0.15
CA GLY A 144 2.05 -1.32 -1.40
C GLY A 144 2.12 -2.84 -1.51
N TYR A 145 3.28 -3.44 -1.19
CA TYR A 145 3.44 -4.89 -1.14
C TYR A 145 2.47 -5.53 -0.14
N SER A 146 2.36 -4.96 1.07
CA SER A 146 1.43 -5.44 2.09
C SER A 146 -0.03 -5.38 1.60
N ALA A 147 -0.41 -4.31 0.89
CA ALA A 147 -1.73 -4.19 0.28
C ALA A 147 -1.95 -5.25 -0.81
N VAL A 148 -0.99 -5.45 -1.72
CA VAL A 148 -1.07 -6.49 -2.76
C VAL A 148 -1.25 -7.87 -2.13
N ALA A 149 -0.42 -8.22 -1.14
CA ALA A 149 -0.45 -9.51 -0.45
C ALA A 149 -1.82 -9.77 0.22
N VAL A 150 -2.33 -8.80 0.99
CA VAL A 150 -3.64 -8.93 1.65
C VAL A 150 -4.77 -9.02 0.63
N ILE A 151 -4.78 -8.11 -0.36
CA ILE A 151 -5.85 -8.04 -1.37
C ILE A 151 -5.89 -9.32 -2.19
N ASP A 152 -4.74 -9.84 -2.61
CA ASP A 152 -4.68 -11.05 -3.42
C ASP A 152 -5.31 -12.23 -2.68
N ILE A 153 -4.89 -12.49 -1.44
CA ILE A 153 -5.44 -13.59 -0.63
C ILE A 153 -6.94 -13.43 -0.39
N VAL A 154 -7.39 -12.26 0.07
CA VAL A 154 -8.82 -12.08 0.41
C VAL A 154 -9.74 -12.04 -0.81
N THR A 155 -9.19 -12.00 -2.03
CA THR A 155 -10.03 -11.99 -3.25
C THR A 155 -9.88 -13.24 -4.11
N THR A 156 -8.94 -14.14 -3.80
CA THR A 156 -8.77 -15.42 -4.50
C THR A 156 -9.73 -16.50 -3.98
N GLY A 157 -10.21 -16.42 -2.73
CA GLY A 157 -11.16 -17.39 -2.19
C GLY A 157 -11.45 -17.21 -0.70
N GLU A 158 -12.15 -18.17 -0.10
CA GLU A 158 -12.23 -18.26 1.37
C GLU A 158 -10.86 -18.66 1.92
N VAL A 159 -10.38 -17.93 2.93
CA VAL A 159 -9.08 -18.20 3.55
C VAL A 159 -9.27 -19.26 4.63
N THR A 160 -8.82 -20.48 4.35
CA THR A 160 -8.93 -21.63 5.26
C THR A 160 -7.67 -21.89 6.08
N GLU A 161 -6.51 -21.50 5.55
CA GLU A 161 -5.21 -21.65 6.19
C GLU A 161 -4.50 -20.29 6.26
N ASP A 162 -3.53 -20.16 7.15
CA ASP A 162 -2.73 -18.94 7.31
C ASP A 162 -1.56 -18.94 6.31
N PRO A 163 -1.60 -18.13 5.22
CA PRO A 163 -0.54 -18.13 4.22
C PRO A 163 0.64 -17.23 4.60
N THR A 164 0.68 -16.71 5.83
CA THR A 164 1.61 -15.63 6.20
C THR A 164 3.08 -16.01 6.00
N ASP A 165 3.42 -17.28 6.17
CA ASP A 165 4.78 -17.80 6.00
C ASP A 165 5.24 -17.85 4.53
N THR A 166 4.32 -17.70 3.58
CA THR A 166 4.62 -17.69 2.13
C THR A 166 4.96 -16.30 1.60
N PHE A 167 4.74 -15.25 2.39
CA PHE A 167 5.01 -13.88 1.98
C PHE A 167 6.50 -13.53 2.08
N ALA A 168 6.93 -12.59 1.24
CA ALA A 168 8.25 -11.99 1.32
C ALA A 168 8.35 -11.02 2.51
N TRP A 169 9.58 -10.75 2.95
CA TRP A 169 9.87 -9.71 3.92
C TRP A 169 9.26 -8.36 3.49
N PRO A 170 8.71 -7.54 4.41
CA PRO A 170 8.74 -7.66 5.88
C PRO A 170 7.51 -8.35 6.50
N VAL A 171 6.62 -8.93 5.70
CA VAL A 171 5.32 -9.42 6.18
C VAL A 171 5.44 -10.55 7.24
N PRO A 172 6.23 -11.62 7.03
CA PRO A 172 6.39 -12.67 8.05
C PRO A 172 7.03 -12.15 9.34
N PHE A 173 7.98 -11.22 9.21
CA PHE A 173 8.64 -10.59 10.36
C PHE A 173 7.64 -9.80 11.20
N ALA A 174 6.84 -8.93 10.58
CA ALA A 174 5.81 -8.18 11.28
C ALA A 174 4.76 -9.11 11.91
N ALA A 175 4.36 -10.16 11.20
CA ALA A 175 3.41 -11.14 11.73
C ALA A 175 3.95 -11.92 12.94
N SER A 176 5.23 -12.30 12.93
CA SER A 176 5.89 -12.96 14.06
C SER A 176 5.96 -12.07 15.31
N LEU A 177 6.20 -10.77 15.12
CA LEU A 177 6.21 -9.81 16.22
C LEU A 177 4.82 -9.64 16.83
N MET A 178 3.77 -9.73 15.99
CA MET A 178 2.38 -9.64 16.42
C MET A 178 1.83 -10.94 17.03
N SER A 179 2.40 -12.11 16.69
CA SER A 179 2.02 -13.40 17.29
C SER A 179 2.74 -13.68 18.62
N GLY A 180 3.89 -13.05 18.85
CA GLY A 180 4.64 -13.12 20.12
C GLY A 180 3.90 -12.62 21.37
N SER A 181 2.73 -11.99 21.20
CA SER A 181 1.85 -11.57 22.31
C SER A 181 0.75 -12.58 22.68
N SER A 182 0.68 -13.75 22.04
CA SER A 182 -0.20 -14.85 22.44
C SER A 182 0.63 -15.99 23.01
N GLU A 183 0.67 -16.11 24.34
CA GLU A 183 1.21 -17.28 25.02
C GLU A 183 0.53 -18.57 24.50
N PRO A 184 1.28 -19.67 24.35
CA PRO A 184 0.68 -20.95 24.03
C PRO A 184 -0.18 -21.39 25.21
N VAL A 185 -1.49 -21.55 24.97
CA VAL A 185 -2.38 -22.24 25.89
C VAL A 185 -1.81 -23.64 26.14
N LYS A 186 -1.23 -23.84 27.33
CA LYS A 186 -0.85 -25.15 27.83
C LYS A 186 -2.11 -26.01 27.87
N LYS A 187 -2.19 -27.01 26.98
CA LYS A 187 -3.09 -28.15 27.16
C LYS A 187 -2.53 -28.97 28.32
N GLY A 188 -3.20 -28.88 29.48
CA GLY A 188 -3.11 -29.82 30.59
C GLY A 188 -4.41 -30.60 30.69
#